data_AF-A0A1Q6EDX6-F1
#
_entry.id   AF-A0A1Q6EDX6-F1
#
_cell.length_a   1.000
_cell.length_b   1.000
_cell.length_c   1.000
_cell.angle_alpha   90.00
_cell.angle_beta   90.00
_cell.angle_gamma   90.00
#
_symmetry.space_group_name_H-M   'P 1'
#
loop_
_entity.id
_entity.type
_entity.pdbx_description
1 polymer ?
#
loop_
_entity_poly.entity_id
_entity_poly.type
_entity_poly.pdbx_seq_one_letter_code
_entity_poly.pdbx_strand_id
1 'polypeptide(L)'
;MNIPDSVTEIMPAAFYGCKDLVSITIPETVTEINESVFDGCSGLKSVIIPKSITSIGKMAFNLCSGLTSIDIPESVTSIGDRAFMCCDGLKSIEIPESVRSIGYDAFRACNSLTSVNIPEGLTFINQGLFQECTGLSYIALPNTVTSIEYRSFFGCTSLKSIYLPNNIASIGSLAFYGCSGLKEIICAGHTPADCYDDDTFYGVDKQTSILKVPKGSTHAYKNKDVWKNFMNIREIDTTNVDKIIDSTISNDAFVTEDGVTARIDNSMITIYFIDGRMAVQRLLNAGESISLNPGCYIVVCNGKNTKVII
;
A
#
# COMPACT_ATOMS: atom_id res chain seq x y z
N MET A 1 4.79 -11.63 26.81
CA MET A 1 6.09 -11.47 27.50
C MET A 1 6.40 -9.98 27.58
N ASN A 2 7.00 -9.50 28.67
CA ASN A 2 7.46 -8.12 28.77
C ASN A 2 8.99 -8.13 28.91
N ILE A 3 9.68 -7.35 28.08
CA ILE A 3 11.11 -7.10 28.26
C ILE A 3 11.27 -6.05 29.37
N PRO A 4 12.21 -6.20 30.33
CA PRO A 4 12.37 -5.24 31.43
C PRO A 4 12.65 -3.80 30.93
N ASP A 5 12.08 -2.80 31.59
CA ASP A 5 12.22 -1.37 31.21
C ASP A 5 13.68 -0.86 31.23
N SER A 6 14.57 -1.58 31.93
CA SER A 6 16.02 -1.27 31.95
C SER A 6 16.75 -1.66 30.67
N VAL A 7 16.14 -2.43 29.78
CA VAL A 7 16.76 -2.88 28.52
C VAL A 7 16.77 -1.75 27.51
N THR A 8 17.95 -1.27 27.13
CA THR A 8 18.11 -0.20 26.13
C THR A 8 18.33 -0.72 24.71
N GLU A 9 18.60 -2.01 24.55
CA GLU A 9 18.89 -2.63 23.24
C GLU A 9 18.43 -4.09 23.23
N ILE A 10 17.81 -4.51 22.13
CA ILE A 10 17.52 -5.91 21.84
C ILE A 10 18.51 -6.36 20.77
N MET A 11 19.40 -7.28 21.11
CA MET A 11 20.42 -7.76 20.18
C MET A 11 19.79 -8.40 18.92
N PRO A 12 20.47 -8.34 17.76
CA PRO A 12 20.06 -9.09 16.59
C PRO A 12 19.75 -10.55 16.91
N ALA A 13 18.68 -11.08 16.32
CA ALA A 13 18.22 -12.46 16.50
C ALA A 13 17.85 -12.88 17.95
N ALA A 14 17.63 -11.95 18.89
CA ALA A 14 17.38 -12.27 20.30
C ALA A 14 16.19 -13.22 20.55
N PHE A 15 15.16 -13.17 19.70
CA PHE A 15 14.00 -14.08 19.75
C PHE A 15 13.88 -14.96 18.50
N TYR A 16 14.99 -15.15 17.77
CA TYR A 16 14.97 -15.95 16.54
C TYR A 16 14.37 -17.34 16.78
N GLY A 17 13.35 -17.69 16.00
CA GLY A 17 12.69 -18.98 16.03
C GLY A 17 11.88 -19.26 17.30
N CYS A 18 11.55 -18.26 18.12
CA CYS A 18 10.69 -18.44 19.30
C CYS A 18 9.23 -18.71 18.91
N LYS A 19 8.93 -19.93 18.45
CA LYS A 19 7.61 -20.33 17.93
C LYS A 19 6.48 -20.29 18.96
N ASP A 20 6.82 -20.38 20.26
CA ASP A 20 5.84 -20.30 21.35
C ASP A 20 5.61 -18.87 21.87
N LEU A 21 6.37 -17.88 21.37
CA LEU A 21 6.17 -16.49 21.75
C LEU A 21 4.88 -15.96 21.12
N VAL A 22 3.85 -15.76 21.93
CA VAL A 22 2.53 -15.31 21.45
C VAL A 22 2.43 -13.78 21.37
N SER A 23 3.00 -13.08 22.34
CA SER A 23 2.99 -11.62 22.39
C SER A 23 4.21 -11.06 23.11
N ILE A 24 4.64 -9.86 22.72
CA ILE A 24 5.76 -9.18 23.37
C ILE A 24 5.56 -7.66 23.46
N THR A 25 6.03 -7.09 24.57
CA THR A 25 6.11 -5.64 24.79
C THR A 25 7.57 -5.21 24.79
N ILE A 26 7.93 -4.30 23.89
CA ILE A 26 9.25 -3.66 23.81
C ILE A 26 9.22 -2.38 24.67
N PRO A 27 10.24 -2.12 25.53
CA PRO A 27 10.23 -0.97 26.43
C PRO A 27 10.63 0.32 25.69
N GLU A 28 10.14 1.47 26.18
CA GLU A 28 10.39 2.82 25.63
C GLU A 28 11.87 3.24 25.62
N THR A 29 12.74 2.46 26.26
CA THR A 29 14.19 2.66 26.29
C THR A 29 14.90 2.09 25.05
N VAL A 30 14.23 1.23 24.27
CA VAL A 30 14.76 0.68 23.02
C VAL A 30 14.42 1.60 21.86
N THR A 31 15.40 1.91 21.02
CA THR A 31 15.23 2.83 19.88
C THR A 31 15.15 2.13 18.52
N GLU A 32 15.50 0.85 18.43
CA GLU A 32 15.53 0.10 17.17
C GLU A 32 15.08 -1.34 17.37
N ILE A 33 14.35 -1.89 16.39
CA ILE A 33 14.14 -3.34 16.28
C ILE A 33 15.20 -3.87 15.33
N ASN A 34 16.27 -4.44 15.88
CA ASN A 34 17.44 -4.90 15.11
C ASN A 34 17.15 -6.04 14.12
N GLU A 35 18.18 -6.42 13.34
CA GLU A 35 18.10 -7.52 12.37
C GLU A 35 17.60 -8.83 13.01
N SER A 36 16.64 -9.46 12.35
CA SER A 36 16.09 -10.77 12.69
C SER A 36 15.59 -10.95 14.12
N VAL A 37 15.32 -9.87 14.88
CA VAL A 37 14.97 -9.98 16.32
C VAL A 37 13.84 -10.97 16.58
N PHE A 38 12.78 -10.97 15.77
CA PHE A 38 11.64 -11.89 15.86
C PHE A 38 11.53 -12.86 14.67
N ASP A 39 12.57 -12.98 13.85
CA ASP A 39 12.57 -13.86 12.69
C ASP A 39 12.20 -15.30 13.08
N GLY A 40 11.24 -15.90 12.39
CA GLY A 40 10.75 -17.25 12.65
C GLY A 40 9.86 -17.40 13.89
N CYS A 41 9.44 -16.32 14.54
CA CYS A 41 8.45 -16.35 15.63
C CYS A 41 7.03 -16.63 15.09
N SER A 42 6.79 -17.83 14.57
CA SER A 42 5.53 -18.17 13.90
C SER A 42 4.29 -18.13 14.81
N GLY A 43 4.46 -18.20 16.14
CA GLY A 43 3.36 -18.06 17.10
C GLY A 43 3.05 -16.62 17.51
N LEU A 44 3.85 -15.65 17.08
CA LEU A 44 3.73 -14.25 17.49
C LEU A 44 2.52 -13.61 16.85
N LYS A 45 1.54 -13.22 17.67
CA LYS A 45 0.27 -12.62 17.24
C LYS A 45 0.23 -11.11 17.40
N SER A 46 0.93 -10.57 18.40
CA SER A 46 0.94 -9.14 18.68
C SER A 46 2.27 -8.66 19.27
N VAL A 47 2.64 -7.44 18.90
CA VAL A 47 3.86 -6.76 19.35
C VAL A 47 3.47 -5.35 19.73
N ILE A 48 3.81 -4.93 20.95
CA ILE A 48 3.67 -3.52 21.35
C ILE A 48 5.01 -2.85 21.05
N ILE A 49 5.02 -2.00 20.02
CA ILE A 49 6.17 -1.21 19.59
C ILE A 49 6.07 0.19 20.22
N PRO A 50 7.04 0.61 21.06
CA PRO A 50 7.02 1.91 21.70
C PRO A 50 7.36 3.03 20.72
N LYS A 51 6.99 4.27 21.06
CA LYS A 51 7.23 5.46 20.21
C LYS A 51 8.70 5.82 20.11
N SER A 52 9.56 5.26 20.96
CA SER A 52 11.00 5.40 20.86
C SER A 52 11.62 4.72 19.63
N ILE A 53 10.92 3.77 18.99
CA ILE A 53 11.46 3.01 17.85
C ILE A 53 11.53 3.88 16.59
N THR A 54 12.72 4.01 16.02
CA THR A 54 12.96 4.79 14.80
C THR A 54 13.20 3.95 13.55
N SER A 55 13.49 2.66 13.72
CA SER A 55 13.79 1.73 12.62
C SER A 55 13.33 0.29 12.92
N ILE A 56 12.89 -0.40 11.87
CA ILE A 56 12.64 -1.84 11.87
C ILE A 56 13.68 -2.48 10.94
N GLY A 57 14.51 -3.36 11.49
CA GLY A 57 15.66 -3.94 10.81
C GLY A 57 15.31 -5.02 9.79
N LYS A 58 16.33 -5.44 9.06
CA LYS A 58 16.26 -6.53 8.09
C LYS A 58 15.71 -7.80 8.77
N MET A 59 14.75 -8.46 8.13
CA MET A 59 14.13 -9.72 8.59
C MET A 59 13.53 -9.66 10.01
N ALA A 60 13.30 -8.47 10.58
CA ALA A 60 12.91 -8.31 11.99
C ALA A 60 11.69 -9.14 12.41
N PHE A 61 10.69 -9.30 11.53
CA PHE A 61 9.49 -10.12 11.70
C PHE A 61 9.33 -11.15 10.57
N ASN A 62 10.41 -11.52 9.89
CA ASN A 62 10.37 -12.54 8.85
C ASN A 62 9.76 -13.85 9.39
N LEU A 63 8.93 -14.54 8.60
CA LEU A 63 8.26 -15.79 8.97
C LEU A 63 7.39 -15.71 10.25
N CYS A 64 6.99 -14.52 10.70
CA CYS A 64 5.99 -14.34 11.76
C CYS A 64 4.57 -14.59 11.23
N SER A 65 4.28 -15.82 10.80
CA SER A 65 3.00 -16.17 10.16
C SER A 65 1.77 -16.04 11.06
N GLY A 66 1.95 -16.00 12.39
CA GLY A 66 0.88 -15.75 13.36
C GLY A 66 0.50 -14.27 13.54
N LEU A 67 1.30 -13.33 13.00
CA LEU A 67 1.12 -11.90 13.24
C LEU A 67 -0.05 -11.39 12.41
N THR A 68 -1.13 -10.94 13.07
CA THR A 68 -2.37 -10.57 12.35
C THR A 68 -2.48 -9.08 12.03
N SER A 69 -1.86 -8.25 12.86
CA SER A 69 -1.79 -6.79 12.75
C SER A 69 -0.52 -6.31 13.45
N ILE A 70 -0.03 -5.14 13.06
CA ILE A 70 1.09 -4.48 13.73
C ILE A 70 0.93 -2.97 13.63
N ASP A 71 1.02 -2.30 14.78
CA ASP A 71 0.98 -0.85 14.84
C ASP A 71 2.42 -0.33 14.77
N ILE A 72 2.80 0.25 13.64
CA ILE A 72 4.11 0.87 13.46
C ILE A 72 3.99 2.34 13.92
N PRO A 73 4.80 2.81 14.88
CA PRO A 73 4.68 4.18 15.38
C PRO A 73 5.22 5.20 14.37
N GLU A 74 4.65 6.42 14.39
CA GLU A 74 5.04 7.58 13.57
C GLU A 74 6.51 8.01 13.71
N SER A 75 7.25 7.49 14.68
CA SER A 75 8.70 7.69 14.80
C SER A 75 9.54 6.84 13.84
N VAL A 76 8.96 5.78 13.26
CA VAL A 76 9.68 4.87 12.35
C VAL A 76 9.94 5.54 11.01
N THR A 77 11.21 5.64 10.65
CA THR A 77 11.65 6.25 9.39
C THR A 77 12.08 5.22 8.35
N SER A 78 12.37 3.98 8.75
CA SER A 78 12.86 2.94 7.84
C SER A 78 12.37 1.54 8.23
N ILE A 79 11.99 0.75 7.23
CA ILE A 79 11.68 -0.68 7.33
C ILE A 79 12.69 -1.44 6.46
N GLY A 80 13.39 -2.43 7.03
CA GLY A 80 14.48 -3.15 6.37
C GLY A 80 14.03 -4.24 5.40
N ASP A 81 15.00 -4.81 4.69
CA ASP A 81 14.78 -5.91 3.74
C ASP A 81 14.09 -7.09 4.42
N ARG A 82 13.06 -7.65 3.78
CA ARG A 82 12.31 -8.82 4.26
C ARG A 82 11.73 -8.66 5.67
N ALA A 83 11.57 -7.44 6.17
CA ALA A 83 11.17 -7.18 7.55
C ALA A 83 9.89 -7.92 7.96
N PHE A 84 8.93 -8.08 7.04
CA PHE A 84 7.66 -8.80 7.24
C PHE A 84 7.46 -9.91 6.21
N MET A 85 8.53 -10.43 5.60
CA MET A 85 8.41 -11.49 4.59
C MET A 85 7.74 -12.73 5.21
N CYS A 86 6.80 -13.34 4.51
CA CYS A 86 6.01 -14.50 4.95
C CYS A 86 5.23 -14.28 6.27
N CYS A 87 4.81 -13.04 6.57
CA CYS A 87 3.80 -12.78 7.59
C CYS A 87 2.39 -13.12 7.07
N ASP A 88 2.13 -14.41 6.83
CA ASP A 88 0.89 -14.89 6.19
C ASP A 88 -0.38 -14.49 6.93
N GLY A 89 -0.33 -14.28 8.24
CA GLY A 89 -1.47 -13.86 9.06
C GLY A 89 -1.80 -12.37 8.96
N LEU A 90 -0.89 -11.54 8.44
CA LEU A 90 -1.00 -10.08 8.46
C LEU A 90 -2.09 -9.63 7.49
N LYS A 91 -3.20 -9.11 8.02
CA LYS A 91 -4.39 -8.75 7.20
C LYS A 91 -4.35 -7.32 6.69
N SER A 92 -3.83 -6.42 7.50
CA SER A 92 -3.68 -5.01 7.22
C SER A 92 -2.39 -4.51 7.86
N ILE A 93 -1.82 -3.46 7.26
CA ILE A 93 -0.72 -2.72 7.84
C ILE A 93 -0.87 -1.25 7.50
N GLU A 94 -0.75 -0.40 8.52
CA GLU A 94 -0.60 1.04 8.35
C GLU A 94 0.90 1.35 8.34
N ILE A 95 1.39 1.87 7.22
CA ILE A 95 2.77 2.31 7.08
C ILE A 95 2.78 3.82 7.35
N PRO A 96 3.45 4.30 8.41
CA PRO A 96 3.43 5.71 8.78
C PRO A 96 3.94 6.65 7.70
N GLU A 97 3.41 7.86 7.67
CA GLU A 97 3.83 8.92 6.74
C GLU A 97 5.26 9.43 7.02
N SER A 98 5.87 9.05 8.16
CA SER A 98 7.27 9.30 8.48
C SER A 98 8.25 8.32 7.83
N VAL A 99 7.78 7.18 7.30
CA VAL A 99 8.64 6.20 6.62
C VAL A 99 9.19 6.80 5.33
N ARG A 100 10.52 6.72 5.16
CA ARG A 100 11.26 7.24 4.00
C ARG A 100 11.91 6.13 3.18
N SER A 101 12.01 4.92 3.71
CA SER A 101 12.57 3.78 3.00
C SER A 101 11.95 2.46 3.47
N ILE A 102 11.60 1.60 2.52
CA ILE A 102 11.17 0.22 2.77
C ILE A 102 12.07 -0.71 1.96
N GLY A 103 12.70 -1.70 2.61
CA GLY A 103 13.65 -2.60 1.97
C GLY A 103 13.04 -3.55 0.94
N TYR A 104 13.91 -4.31 0.29
CA TYR A 104 13.53 -5.31 -0.70
C TYR A 104 12.75 -6.45 -0.06
N ASP A 105 11.78 -6.99 -0.80
CA ASP A 105 10.93 -8.11 -0.36
C ASP A 105 10.22 -7.87 0.99
N ALA A 106 10.08 -6.61 1.47
CA ALA A 106 9.71 -6.36 2.87
C ALA A 106 8.36 -6.96 3.28
N PHE A 107 7.39 -7.04 2.36
CA PHE A 107 6.09 -7.68 2.60
C PHE A 107 5.87 -8.89 1.69
N ARG A 108 6.94 -9.47 1.12
CA ARG A 108 6.82 -10.61 0.22
C ARG A 108 6.08 -11.76 0.90
N ALA A 109 5.12 -12.36 0.19
CA ALA A 109 4.31 -13.48 0.64
C ALA A 109 3.49 -13.19 1.92
N CYS A 110 3.08 -11.95 2.14
CA CYS A 110 2.02 -11.64 3.13
C CYS A 110 0.65 -11.99 2.54
N ASN A 111 0.31 -13.28 2.49
CA ASN A 111 -0.84 -13.75 1.72
C ASN A 111 -2.21 -13.28 2.21
N SER A 112 -2.37 -12.94 3.50
CA SER A 112 -3.62 -12.38 4.02
C SER A 112 -3.73 -10.86 3.87
N LEU A 113 -2.67 -10.17 3.43
CA LEU A 113 -2.65 -8.72 3.35
C LEU A 113 -3.57 -8.26 2.22
N THR A 114 -4.68 -7.60 2.53
CA THR A 114 -5.72 -7.26 1.55
C THR A 114 -5.55 -5.86 0.94
N SER A 115 -4.96 -4.95 1.70
CA SER A 115 -4.76 -3.56 1.31
C SER A 115 -3.54 -2.93 1.96
N VAL A 116 -2.93 -1.97 1.27
CA VAL A 116 -1.80 -1.18 1.75
C VAL A 116 -1.88 0.25 1.23
N ASN A 117 -1.66 1.21 2.13
CA ASN A 117 -1.38 2.61 1.78
C ASN A 117 0.13 2.82 1.75
N ILE A 118 0.66 3.29 0.62
CA ILE A 118 2.06 3.63 0.49
C ILE A 118 2.23 5.11 0.88
N PRO A 119 3.12 5.45 1.84
CA PRO A 119 3.26 6.82 2.32
C PRO A 119 3.90 7.74 1.27
N GLU A 120 3.54 9.03 1.30
CA GLU A 120 4.00 10.07 0.36
C GLU A 120 5.53 10.27 0.42
N GLY A 121 6.20 9.81 1.48
CA GLY A 121 7.65 9.85 1.61
C GLY A 121 8.41 8.95 0.63
N LEU A 122 7.74 8.03 -0.08
CA LEU A 122 8.39 7.02 -0.92
C LEU A 122 8.38 7.39 -2.40
N THR A 123 9.51 7.16 -3.05
CA THR A 123 9.70 7.42 -4.49
C THR A 123 9.71 6.17 -5.36
N PHE A 124 9.82 4.99 -4.73
CA PHE A 124 9.94 3.70 -5.39
C PHE A 124 9.02 2.67 -4.74
N ILE A 125 8.39 1.82 -5.55
CA ILE A 125 7.93 0.51 -5.08
C ILE A 125 9.09 -0.45 -5.34
N ASN A 126 9.79 -0.80 -4.27
CA ASN A 126 11.05 -1.52 -4.34
C ASN A 126 10.89 -2.97 -4.80
N GLN A 127 11.99 -3.55 -5.26
CA GLN A 127 12.05 -4.92 -5.73
C GLN A 127 11.34 -5.90 -4.78
N GLY A 128 10.40 -6.66 -5.34
CA GLY A 128 9.67 -7.71 -4.63
C GLY A 128 8.81 -7.25 -3.45
N LEU A 129 8.58 -5.94 -3.27
CA LEU A 129 7.97 -5.38 -2.07
C LEU A 129 6.68 -6.11 -1.63
N PHE A 130 5.80 -6.40 -2.59
CA PHE A 130 4.57 -7.17 -2.38
C PHE A 130 4.53 -8.45 -3.23
N GLN A 131 5.69 -8.99 -3.61
CA GLN A 131 5.75 -10.25 -4.36
C GLN A 131 4.95 -11.33 -3.61
N GLU A 132 4.12 -12.07 -4.32
CA GLU A 132 3.31 -13.19 -3.81
C GLU A 132 2.33 -12.79 -2.70
N CYS A 133 1.99 -11.50 -2.54
CA CYS A 133 0.85 -11.08 -1.71
C CYS A 133 -0.46 -11.44 -2.41
N THR A 134 -0.86 -12.70 -2.35
CA THR A 134 -2.00 -13.22 -3.11
C THR A 134 -3.35 -12.67 -2.65
N GLY A 135 -3.47 -12.20 -1.40
CA GLY A 135 -4.66 -11.52 -0.88
C GLY A 135 -4.77 -10.04 -1.25
N LEU A 136 -3.67 -9.41 -1.71
CA LEU A 136 -3.61 -7.97 -1.96
C LEU A 136 -4.57 -7.61 -3.08
N SER A 137 -5.66 -6.94 -2.72
CA SER A 137 -6.76 -6.60 -3.61
C SER A 137 -6.73 -5.14 -4.04
N TYR A 138 -6.22 -4.27 -3.16
CA TYR A 138 -6.17 -2.83 -3.35
C TYR A 138 -4.83 -2.27 -2.87
N ILE A 139 -4.28 -1.32 -3.62
CA ILE A 139 -3.10 -0.57 -3.20
C ILE A 139 -3.24 0.89 -3.59
N ALA A 140 -2.82 1.77 -2.68
CA ALA A 140 -2.78 3.19 -2.89
C ALA A 140 -1.33 3.65 -3.09
N LEU A 141 -0.96 3.91 -4.36
CA LEU A 141 0.31 4.58 -4.69
C LEU A 141 0.20 6.12 -4.58
N PRO A 142 1.15 6.81 -3.92
CA PRO A 142 1.21 8.27 -3.88
C PRO A 142 1.84 8.84 -5.14
N ASN A 143 1.63 10.14 -5.39
CA ASN A 143 2.16 10.82 -6.58
C ASN A 143 3.69 10.96 -6.58
N THR A 144 4.33 10.73 -5.44
CA THR A 144 5.78 10.72 -5.28
C THR A 144 6.45 9.48 -5.88
N VAL A 145 5.71 8.39 -6.09
CA VAL A 145 6.26 7.18 -6.72
C VAL A 145 6.56 7.45 -8.19
N THR A 146 7.81 7.21 -8.57
CA THR A 146 8.30 7.40 -9.94
C THR A 146 8.64 6.09 -10.64
N SER A 147 8.82 5.00 -9.89
CA SER A 147 9.13 3.69 -10.47
C SER A 147 8.58 2.54 -9.64
N ILE A 148 8.17 1.49 -10.35
CA ILE A 148 7.78 0.20 -9.79
C ILE A 148 8.84 -0.81 -10.21
N GLU A 149 9.57 -1.39 -9.27
CA GLU A 149 10.76 -2.19 -9.56
C GLU A 149 10.46 -3.66 -9.86
N TYR A 150 11.52 -4.43 -10.12
CA TYR A 150 11.50 -5.87 -10.42
C TYR A 150 10.59 -6.64 -9.47
N ARG A 151 9.62 -7.38 -10.03
CA ARG A 151 8.70 -8.26 -9.28
C ARG A 151 7.88 -7.61 -8.15
N SER A 152 7.76 -6.28 -8.11
CA SER A 152 7.09 -5.58 -7.01
C SER A 152 5.70 -6.13 -6.62
N PHE A 153 4.91 -6.57 -7.61
CA PHE A 153 3.59 -7.19 -7.44
C PHE A 153 3.50 -8.57 -8.09
N PHE A 154 4.64 -9.23 -8.30
CA PHE A 154 4.68 -10.56 -8.94
C PHE A 154 3.75 -11.52 -8.20
N GLY A 155 2.77 -12.12 -8.88
CA GLY A 155 1.87 -13.10 -8.29
C GLY A 155 0.81 -12.52 -7.35
N CYS A 156 0.57 -11.21 -7.34
CA CYS A 156 -0.58 -10.61 -6.64
C CYS A 156 -1.89 -10.94 -7.38
N THR A 157 -2.39 -12.17 -7.21
CA THR A 157 -3.51 -12.73 -7.97
C THR A 157 -4.86 -12.09 -7.64
N SER A 158 -5.04 -11.52 -6.44
CA SER A 158 -6.29 -10.83 -6.06
C SER A 158 -6.33 -9.36 -6.45
N LEU A 159 -5.23 -8.77 -6.94
CA LEU A 159 -5.16 -7.34 -7.25
C LEU A 159 -6.13 -7.03 -8.40
N LYS A 160 -7.23 -6.32 -8.12
CA LYS A 160 -8.32 -6.12 -9.08
C LYS A 160 -8.12 -4.90 -9.97
N SER A 161 -7.59 -3.84 -9.39
CA SER A 161 -7.36 -2.56 -10.04
C SER A 161 -6.08 -1.94 -9.52
N ILE A 162 -5.38 -1.20 -10.37
CA ILE A 162 -4.27 -0.36 -9.95
C ILE A 162 -4.35 1.03 -10.57
N TYR A 163 -4.11 2.03 -9.73
CA TYR A 163 -3.90 3.41 -10.14
C TYR A 163 -2.41 3.70 -10.22
N LEU A 164 -1.96 4.13 -11.39
CA LEU A 164 -0.61 4.56 -11.69
C LEU A 164 -0.57 6.11 -11.78
N PRO A 165 0.06 6.78 -10.81
CA PRO A 165 0.24 8.22 -10.80
C PRO A 165 0.88 8.78 -12.07
N ASN A 166 0.70 10.08 -12.30
CA ASN A 166 1.23 10.77 -13.48
C ASN A 166 2.76 10.78 -13.56
N ASN A 167 3.45 10.61 -12.43
CA ASN A 167 4.91 10.65 -12.31
C ASN A 167 5.57 9.28 -12.49
N ILE A 168 4.82 8.19 -12.73
CA ILE A 168 5.41 6.87 -12.98
C ILE A 168 6.16 6.90 -14.30
N ALA A 169 7.49 6.90 -14.21
CA ALA A 169 8.40 6.90 -15.34
C ALA A 169 8.68 5.47 -15.83
N SER A 170 8.84 4.50 -14.92
CA SER A 170 9.22 3.14 -15.28
C SER A 170 8.52 2.04 -14.48
N ILE A 171 8.31 0.90 -15.14
CA ILE A 171 7.79 -0.34 -14.56
C ILE A 171 8.76 -1.47 -14.91
N GLY A 172 9.33 -2.10 -13.89
CA GLY A 172 10.37 -3.10 -13.98
C GLY A 172 9.89 -4.45 -14.50
N SER A 173 10.86 -5.29 -14.86
CA SER A 173 10.63 -6.65 -15.34
C SER A 173 9.77 -7.45 -14.35
N LEU A 174 8.79 -8.17 -14.89
CA LEU A 174 7.86 -9.02 -14.12
C LEU A 174 7.06 -8.30 -13.01
N ALA A 175 6.97 -6.96 -13.01
CA ALA A 175 6.36 -6.22 -11.90
C ALA A 175 4.93 -6.65 -11.59
N PHE A 176 4.11 -6.94 -12.60
CA PHE A 176 2.73 -7.45 -12.49
C PHE A 176 2.56 -8.83 -13.12
N TYR A 177 3.65 -9.60 -13.23
CA TYR A 177 3.59 -10.96 -13.74
C TYR A 177 2.69 -11.80 -12.84
N GLY A 178 1.72 -12.52 -13.40
CA GLY A 178 0.82 -13.39 -12.66
C GLY A 178 -0.30 -12.66 -11.91
N CYS A 179 -0.48 -11.34 -12.09
CA CYS A 179 -1.62 -10.59 -11.56
C CYS A 179 -2.92 -10.91 -12.32
N SER A 180 -3.36 -12.17 -12.30
CA SER A 180 -4.50 -12.67 -13.09
C SER A 180 -5.85 -12.05 -12.73
N GLY A 181 -5.99 -11.50 -11.52
CA GLY A 181 -7.15 -10.75 -11.06
C GLY A 181 -7.23 -9.32 -11.58
N LEU A 182 -6.15 -8.77 -12.18
CA LEU A 182 -6.10 -7.39 -12.61
C LEU A 182 -7.04 -7.17 -13.79
N LYS A 183 -8.14 -6.44 -13.57
CA LYS A 183 -9.17 -6.14 -14.58
C LYS A 183 -9.21 -4.68 -14.99
N GLU A 184 -8.58 -3.80 -14.21
CA GLU A 184 -8.56 -2.38 -14.50
C GLU A 184 -7.18 -1.77 -14.18
N ILE A 185 -6.67 -0.96 -15.09
CA ILE A 185 -5.44 -0.18 -14.91
C ILE A 185 -5.80 1.26 -15.23
N ILE A 186 -5.55 2.17 -14.29
CA ILE A 186 -5.85 3.58 -14.41
C ILE A 186 -4.53 4.34 -14.44
N CYS A 187 -4.19 4.94 -15.58
CA CYS A 187 -3.00 5.77 -15.70
C CYS A 187 -3.38 7.24 -15.68
N ALA A 188 -2.72 8.05 -14.84
CA ALA A 188 -2.86 9.50 -14.86
C ALA A 188 -1.88 10.19 -15.82
N GLY A 189 -0.80 9.52 -16.21
CA GLY A 189 0.19 10.08 -17.13
C GLY A 189 -0.30 10.15 -18.58
N HIS A 190 -0.16 11.31 -19.21
CA HIS A 190 -0.40 11.48 -20.66
C HIS A 190 0.62 10.71 -21.51
N THR A 191 1.82 10.52 -20.98
CA THR A 191 2.85 9.65 -21.54
C THR A 191 2.87 8.33 -20.79
N PRO A 192 2.78 7.18 -21.48
CA PRO A 192 2.85 5.88 -20.82
C PRO A 192 4.25 5.64 -20.25
N ALA A 193 4.31 5.04 -19.06
CA ALA A 193 5.56 4.62 -18.43
C ALA A 193 6.35 3.63 -19.31
N ASP A 194 7.67 3.65 -19.18
CA ASP A 194 8.55 2.65 -19.77
C ASP A 194 8.42 1.31 -19.04
N CYS A 195 7.91 0.29 -19.73
CA CYS A 195 7.95 -1.09 -19.23
C CYS A 195 9.28 -1.73 -19.66
N TYR A 196 9.96 -2.42 -18.75
CA TYR A 196 11.27 -3.01 -19.02
C TYR A 196 11.22 -4.14 -20.06
N ASP A 197 10.16 -4.96 -20.02
CA ASP A 197 9.94 -6.07 -20.95
C ASP A 197 8.45 -6.43 -21.13
N ASP A 198 8.17 -7.28 -22.12
CA ASP A 198 6.82 -7.78 -22.42
C ASP A 198 6.18 -8.60 -21.29
N ASP A 199 7.00 -9.12 -20.37
CA ASP A 199 6.54 -9.95 -19.25
C ASP A 199 6.01 -9.12 -18.07
N THR A 200 6.19 -7.79 -18.09
CA THR A 200 5.72 -6.84 -17.07
C THR A 200 4.27 -7.13 -16.62
N PHE A 201 3.37 -7.43 -17.56
CA PHE A 201 1.97 -7.78 -17.29
C PHE A 201 1.61 -9.19 -17.82
N TYR A 202 2.56 -10.13 -17.85
CA TYR A 202 2.25 -11.50 -18.24
C TYR A 202 1.23 -12.11 -17.27
N GLY A 203 0.26 -12.88 -17.77
CA GLY A 203 -0.84 -13.42 -16.96
C GLY A 203 -2.01 -12.46 -16.71
N VAL A 204 -1.89 -11.17 -17.05
CA VAL A 204 -3.02 -10.24 -17.12
C VAL A 204 -3.76 -10.44 -18.44
N ASP A 205 -5.10 -10.55 -18.39
CA ASP A 205 -5.95 -10.66 -19.57
C ASP A 205 -6.10 -9.29 -20.26
N LYS A 206 -5.21 -9.01 -21.20
CA LYS A 206 -5.18 -7.74 -21.96
C LYS A 206 -6.32 -7.61 -22.98
N GLN A 207 -7.12 -8.66 -23.18
CA GLN A 207 -8.30 -8.60 -24.07
C GLN A 207 -9.49 -7.98 -23.34
N THR A 208 -9.73 -8.39 -22.09
CA THR A 208 -10.89 -7.96 -21.32
C THR A 208 -10.59 -6.82 -20.35
N SER A 209 -9.37 -6.73 -19.84
CA SER A 209 -8.98 -5.70 -18.87
C SER A 209 -9.06 -4.30 -19.49
N ILE A 210 -9.56 -3.35 -18.70
CA ILE A 210 -9.74 -1.96 -19.12
C ILE A 210 -8.46 -1.18 -18.79
N LEU A 211 -7.84 -0.58 -19.80
CA LEU A 211 -6.80 0.42 -19.63
C LEU A 211 -7.43 1.82 -19.73
N LYS A 212 -7.58 2.50 -18.61
CA LYS A 212 -8.05 3.89 -18.55
C LYS A 212 -6.86 4.85 -18.62
N VAL A 213 -6.90 5.79 -19.56
CA VAL A 213 -5.82 6.76 -19.83
C VAL A 213 -6.38 8.17 -19.90
N PRO A 214 -5.55 9.22 -19.74
CA PRO A 214 -6.04 10.59 -19.84
C PRO A 214 -6.57 10.90 -21.24
N LYS A 215 -7.62 11.72 -21.31
CA LYS A 215 -8.17 12.22 -22.58
C LYS A 215 -7.09 12.74 -23.52
N GLY A 216 -7.13 12.30 -24.79
CA GLY A 216 -6.13 12.61 -25.80
C GLY A 216 -4.86 11.74 -25.80
N SER A 217 -4.72 10.80 -24.86
CA SER A 217 -3.49 9.99 -24.71
C SER A 217 -3.55 8.64 -25.41
N THR A 218 -4.70 8.23 -25.96
CA THR A 218 -4.88 6.91 -26.58
C THR A 218 -3.79 6.59 -27.61
N HIS A 219 -3.40 7.57 -28.43
CA HIS A 219 -2.38 7.38 -29.46
C HIS A 219 -1.00 7.05 -28.85
N ALA A 220 -0.61 7.71 -27.76
CA ALA A 220 0.66 7.45 -27.08
C ALA A 220 0.70 6.03 -26.50
N TYR A 221 -0.38 5.60 -25.82
CA TYR A 221 -0.49 4.25 -25.25
C TYR A 221 -0.51 3.14 -26.31
N LYS A 222 -1.17 3.36 -27.46
CA LYS A 222 -1.20 2.39 -28.57
C LYS A 222 0.14 2.22 -29.28
N ASN A 223 1.05 3.17 -29.15
CA ASN A 223 2.37 3.15 -29.79
C ASN A 223 3.52 2.80 -28.82
N LYS A 224 3.22 2.55 -27.54
CA LYS A 224 4.22 2.19 -26.54
C LYS A 224 4.24 0.66 -26.35
N ASP A 225 5.44 0.10 -26.25
CA ASP A 225 5.62 -1.32 -25.93
C ASP A 225 4.90 -1.68 -24.64
N VAL A 226 4.46 -2.95 -24.57
CA VAL A 226 3.58 -3.50 -23.52
C VAL A 226 2.17 -2.90 -23.51
N TRP A 227 2.03 -1.58 -23.46
CA TRP A 227 0.75 -0.87 -23.43
C TRP A 227 -0.09 -1.09 -24.68
N LYS A 228 0.56 -1.16 -25.85
CA LYS A 228 -0.09 -1.48 -27.14
C LYS A 228 -0.83 -2.82 -27.16
N ASN A 229 -0.50 -3.71 -26.22
CA ASN A 229 -1.11 -5.05 -26.13
C ASN A 229 -2.48 -5.04 -25.42
N PHE A 230 -2.89 -3.93 -24.79
CA PHE A 230 -4.23 -3.79 -24.20
C PHE A 230 -5.27 -3.40 -25.26
N MET A 231 -6.31 -4.23 -25.44
CA MET A 231 -7.32 -4.04 -26.48
C MET A 231 -8.45 -3.08 -26.10
N ASN A 232 -8.70 -2.89 -24.81
CA ASN A 232 -9.81 -2.07 -24.29
C ASN A 232 -9.27 -0.81 -23.61
N ILE A 233 -8.87 0.16 -24.42
CA ILE A 233 -8.38 1.46 -23.94
C ILE A 233 -9.56 2.45 -23.88
N ARG A 234 -9.71 3.13 -22.74
CA ARG A 234 -10.75 4.13 -22.51
C ARG A 234 -10.13 5.44 -22.04
N GLU A 235 -10.58 6.54 -22.62
CA GLU A 235 -10.18 7.85 -22.15
C GLU A 235 -11.04 8.29 -20.96
N ILE A 236 -10.39 8.85 -19.95
CA ILE A 236 -11.02 9.41 -18.75
C ILE A 236 -10.48 10.81 -18.48
N ASP A 237 -11.23 11.60 -17.71
CA ASP A 237 -10.75 12.88 -17.18
C ASP A 237 -9.97 12.63 -15.89
N THR A 238 -8.63 12.71 -15.99
CA THR A 238 -7.72 12.48 -14.85
C THR A 238 -7.36 13.75 -14.10
N THR A 239 -7.88 14.92 -14.50
CA THR A 239 -7.44 16.24 -13.97
C THR A 239 -7.73 16.45 -12.47
N ASN A 240 -8.68 15.70 -11.90
CA ASN A 240 -8.98 15.70 -10.47
C ASN A 240 -8.16 14.67 -9.67
N VAL A 241 -7.50 13.72 -10.34
CA VAL A 241 -6.72 12.66 -9.68
C VAL A 241 -5.33 13.14 -9.26
N ASP A 242 -4.76 14.08 -10.02
CA ASP A 242 -3.44 14.68 -9.71
C ASP A 242 -3.49 15.70 -8.55
N LYS A 243 -4.69 16.12 -8.13
CA LYS A 243 -4.93 17.07 -7.02
C LYS A 243 -5.16 16.41 -5.67
N ILE A 244 -4.74 15.15 -5.49
CA ILE A 244 -4.63 14.54 -4.17
C ILE A 244 -3.47 15.24 -3.46
N ILE A 245 -3.76 16.40 -2.87
CA ILE A 245 -2.87 17.17 -2.02
C ILE A 245 -3.47 17.03 -0.62
N ASP A 246 -2.66 16.47 0.29
CA ASP A 246 -2.86 16.33 1.73
C ASP A 246 -3.34 14.93 2.21
N SER A 247 -2.40 14.16 2.76
CA SER A 247 -2.49 12.77 3.21
C SER A 247 -3.33 12.54 4.48
N THR A 248 -4.15 13.52 4.87
CA THR A 248 -5.09 13.33 5.99
C THR A 248 -6.45 13.87 5.61
N ILE A 249 -7.48 13.02 5.77
CA ILE A 249 -8.86 13.49 5.69
C ILE A 249 -8.95 14.59 6.72
N SER A 250 -9.65 15.69 6.39
CA SER A 250 -9.90 16.73 7.39
C SER A 250 -10.25 16.10 8.73
N ASN A 251 -9.86 16.74 9.84
CA ASN A 251 -10.26 16.33 11.20
C ASN A 251 -11.79 16.31 11.41
N ASP A 252 -12.54 16.62 10.36
CA ASP A 252 -13.99 16.63 10.23
C ASP A 252 -14.55 15.28 9.74
N ALA A 253 -13.72 14.31 9.32
CA ALA A 253 -14.15 12.96 8.95
C ALA A 253 -13.09 11.88 9.25
N PHE A 254 -13.49 10.62 9.21
CA PHE A 254 -12.59 9.47 9.30
C PHE A 254 -13.08 8.32 8.41
N VAL A 255 -12.15 7.48 7.98
CA VAL A 255 -12.43 6.25 7.23
C VAL A 255 -12.77 5.11 8.18
N THR A 256 -13.77 4.34 7.79
CA THR A 256 -14.15 3.06 8.40
C THR A 256 -14.03 1.97 7.34
N GLU A 257 -14.07 0.71 7.76
CA GLU A 257 -14.05 -0.45 6.84
C GLU A 257 -15.19 -0.42 5.80
N ASP A 258 -16.30 0.26 6.10
CA ASP A 258 -17.47 0.33 5.23
C ASP A 258 -17.64 1.70 4.53
N GLY A 259 -16.77 2.67 4.75
CA GLY A 259 -16.86 3.98 4.11
C GLY A 259 -16.27 5.16 4.88
N VAL A 260 -16.96 6.31 4.85
CA VAL A 260 -16.48 7.56 5.46
C VAL A 260 -17.52 8.13 6.40
N THR A 261 -17.12 8.46 7.63
CA THR A 261 -17.98 9.01 8.67
C THR A 261 -17.56 10.43 9.05
N ALA A 262 -18.52 11.36 9.19
CA ALA A 262 -18.25 12.72 9.64
C ALA A 262 -18.03 12.79 11.16
N ARG A 263 -17.07 13.60 11.59
CA ARG A 263 -16.74 13.93 12.99
C ARG A 263 -17.50 15.15 13.49
N ILE A 264 -17.83 16.09 12.60
CA ILE A 264 -18.53 17.34 12.96
C ILE A 264 -19.75 17.59 12.07
N ASP A 265 -20.65 18.44 12.57
CA ASP A 265 -21.86 18.82 11.84
C ASP A 265 -21.56 19.63 10.58
N ASN A 266 -22.42 19.50 9.57
CA ASN A 266 -22.32 20.19 8.29
C ASN A 266 -20.99 19.97 7.53
N SER A 267 -20.43 18.77 7.62
CA SER A 267 -19.26 18.37 6.85
C SER A 267 -19.64 18.05 5.40
N MET A 268 -19.19 18.85 4.44
CA MET A 268 -19.38 18.51 3.02
C MET A 268 -18.35 17.44 2.63
N ILE A 269 -18.83 16.23 2.35
CA ILE A 269 -18.00 15.11 1.89
C ILE A 269 -18.30 14.84 0.42
N THR A 270 -17.28 15.01 -0.42
CA THR A 270 -17.31 14.56 -1.82
C THR A 270 -16.36 13.39 -1.96
N ILE A 271 -16.85 12.26 -2.48
CA ILE A 271 -16.06 11.06 -2.72
C ILE A 271 -15.96 10.88 -4.23
N TYR A 272 -14.74 10.68 -4.70
CA TYR A 272 -14.43 10.32 -6.06
C TYR A 272 -13.88 8.90 -6.09
N PHE A 273 -14.20 8.15 -7.14
CA PHE A 273 -13.39 6.98 -7.50
C PHE A 273 -11.95 7.44 -7.78
N ILE A 274 -10.99 6.53 -7.63
CA ILE A 274 -9.58 6.86 -7.92
C ILE A 274 -9.35 7.26 -9.39
N ASP A 275 -10.31 7.00 -10.29
CA ASP A 275 -10.30 7.50 -11.68
C ASP A 275 -10.85 8.94 -11.85
N GLY A 276 -11.12 9.65 -10.75
CA GLY A 276 -11.55 11.05 -10.75
C GLY A 276 -13.04 11.27 -10.99
N ARG A 277 -13.82 10.21 -11.25
CA ARG A 277 -15.28 10.31 -11.34
C ARG A 277 -15.87 10.48 -9.96
N MET A 278 -16.75 11.48 -9.80
CA MET A 278 -17.47 11.67 -8.54
C MET A 278 -18.38 10.46 -8.29
N ALA A 279 -18.18 9.80 -7.14
CA ALA A 279 -19.02 8.72 -6.66
C ALA A 279 -20.24 9.28 -5.91
N VAL A 280 -20.02 10.24 -5.02
CA VAL A 280 -21.06 10.81 -4.16
C VAL A 280 -20.63 12.16 -3.60
N GLN A 281 -21.58 13.06 -3.39
CA GLN A 281 -21.38 14.32 -2.66
C GLN A 281 -22.54 14.49 -1.69
N ARG A 282 -22.23 14.64 -0.40
CA ARG A 282 -23.25 14.77 0.64
C ARG A 282 -22.78 15.64 1.80
N LEU A 283 -23.68 16.47 2.29
CA LEU A 283 -23.51 17.17 3.56
C LEU A 283 -23.88 16.20 4.69
N LEU A 284 -22.97 15.96 5.64
CA LEU A 284 -23.15 15.05 6.77
C LEU A 284 -23.14 15.79 8.09
N ASN A 285 -23.97 15.36 9.02
CA ASN A 285 -23.86 15.72 10.43
C ASN A 285 -22.92 14.76 11.18
N ALA A 286 -22.50 15.13 12.40
CA ALA A 286 -21.60 14.31 13.20
C ALA A 286 -22.17 12.90 13.41
N GLY A 287 -21.38 11.87 13.09
CA GLY A 287 -21.76 10.46 13.18
C GLY A 287 -22.49 9.90 11.96
N GLU A 288 -22.90 10.73 10.98
CA GLU A 288 -23.45 10.22 9.72
C GLU A 288 -22.35 9.70 8.79
N SER A 289 -22.65 8.66 8.00
CA SER A 289 -21.67 7.95 7.19
C SER A 289 -22.14 7.67 5.76
N ILE A 290 -21.20 7.76 4.82
CA ILE A 290 -21.38 7.34 3.43
C ILE A 290 -20.79 5.95 3.29
N SER A 291 -21.64 4.95 3.03
CA SER A 291 -21.19 3.59 2.74
C SER A 291 -20.61 3.48 1.33
N LEU A 292 -19.50 2.76 1.20
CA LEU A 292 -18.80 2.53 -0.06
C LEU A 292 -18.52 1.03 -0.23
N ASN A 293 -18.45 0.58 -1.48
CA ASN A 293 -17.93 -0.75 -1.77
C ASN A 293 -16.40 -0.77 -1.59
N PRO A 294 -15.77 -1.93 -1.34
CA PRO A 294 -14.31 -1.98 -1.19
C PRO A 294 -13.57 -1.47 -2.44
N GLY A 295 -12.60 -0.59 -2.23
CA GLY A 295 -11.85 0.06 -3.29
C GLY A 295 -11.02 1.25 -2.86
N CYS A 296 -10.25 1.79 -3.80
CA CYS A 296 -9.51 3.03 -3.61
C CYS A 296 -10.37 4.23 -4.01
N TYR A 297 -10.47 5.21 -3.12
CA TYR A 297 -11.26 6.43 -3.31
C TYR A 297 -10.43 7.67 -2.99
N ILE A 298 -10.89 8.81 -3.49
CA ILE A 298 -10.44 10.14 -3.05
C ILE A 298 -11.59 10.75 -2.26
N VAL A 299 -11.34 11.07 -1.00
CA VAL A 299 -12.31 11.71 -0.11
C VAL A 299 -11.93 13.16 0.04
N VAL A 300 -12.84 14.04 -0.35
CA VAL A 300 -12.72 15.48 -0.19
C VAL A 300 -13.62 15.91 0.95
N CYS A 301 -13.02 16.38 2.04
CA CYS A 301 -13.75 16.92 3.18
C CYS A 301 -13.29 18.35 3.41
N ASN A 302 -14.20 19.32 3.27
CA ASN A 302 -13.93 20.76 3.45
C ASN A 302 -12.69 21.28 2.69
N GLY A 303 -12.47 20.74 1.49
CA GLY A 303 -11.37 21.15 0.59
C GLY A 303 -10.05 20.40 0.78
N LYS A 304 -9.96 19.48 1.76
CA LYS A 304 -8.83 18.55 1.90
C LYS A 304 -9.13 17.24 1.20
N ASN A 305 -8.21 16.77 0.35
CA ASN A 305 -8.38 15.60 -0.49
C ASN A 305 -7.47 14.47 -0.02
N THR A 306 -8.02 13.33 0.34
CA THR A 306 -7.24 12.21 0.86
C THR A 306 -7.55 10.92 0.12
N LYS A 307 -6.50 10.16 -0.17
CA LYS A 307 -6.65 8.82 -0.73
C LYS A 307 -6.97 7.85 0.38
N VAL A 308 -8.02 7.08 0.19
CA VAL A 308 -8.49 6.10 1.19
C VAL A 308 -8.71 4.76 0.51
N ILE A 309 -8.50 3.70 1.28
CA ILE A 309 -8.94 2.36 0.92
C ILE A 309 -10.09 2.02 1.84
N ILE A 310 -11.23 1.68 1.25
CA ILE A 310 -12.39 1.08 1.92
C ILE A 310 -12.37 -0.41 1.61
#